data_AF-A0A972I081-F1
#
_entry.id   AF-A0A972I081-F1
#
_cell.length_a   1.000
_cell.length_b   1.000
_cell.length_c   1.000
_cell.angle_alpha   90.00
_cell.angle_beta   90.00
_cell.angle_gamma   90.00
#
_symmetry.space_group_name_H-M   'P 1'
#
loop_
_entity.id
_entity.type
_entity.pdbx_description
1 polymer ?
#
loop_
_entity_poly.entity_id
_entity_poly.type
_entity_poly.pdbx_seq_one_letter_code
_entity_poly.pdbx_strand_id
1 'polypeptide(L)'
;MFEKSDTHPAMEAAMIKGYRQMSSAQRLKMAFKMSETIRTLAQAGILKRHPGISDEELRKRLGAILLGRELSIKVNGWDPEKEGY
;
A
#
# COMPACT_ATOMS: atom_id res chain seq x y z
N MET A 1 10.66 -21.64 17.12
CA MET A 1 9.32 -21.44 17.70
C MET A 1 8.53 -20.60 16.71
N PHE A 2 7.84 -21.21 15.74
CA PHE A 2 7.10 -20.45 14.73
C PHE A 2 5.71 -20.10 15.28
N GLU A 3 5.66 -18.88 15.81
CA GLU A 3 4.64 -17.85 15.66
C GLU A 3 3.20 -18.29 15.35
N LYS A 4 2.32 -17.97 16.29
CA LYS A 4 0.87 -18.18 16.19
C LYS A 4 0.30 -17.13 15.24
N SER A 5 0.16 -17.48 13.95
CA SER A 5 -0.51 -16.62 12.96
C SER A 5 -1.95 -16.31 13.40
N ASP A 6 -2.36 -15.05 13.31
CA ASP A 6 -3.77 -14.63 13.49
C ASP A 6 -4.70 -15.22 12.42
N THR A 7 -4.13 -15.80 11.36
CA THR A 7 -4.86 -16.54 10.33
C THR A 7 -4.84 -18.03 10.64
N HIS A 8 -6.02 -18.62 10.83
CA HIS A 8 -6.15 -20.06 11.01
C HIS A 8 -5.63 -20.82 9.76
N PRO A 9 -4.84 -21.90 9.90
CA PRO A 9 -4.22 -22.60 8.76
C PRO A 9 -5.19 -23.05 7.67
N ALA A 10 -6.40 -23.47 8.06
CA ALA A 10 -7.46 -23.82 7.10
C ALA A 10 -7.91 -22.63 6.23
N MET A 11 -7.92 -21.42 6.78
CA MET A 11 -8.27 -20.20 6.04
C MET A 11 -7.14 -19.80 5.10
N GLU A 12 -5.88 -19.91 5.53
CA GLU A 12 -4.73 -19.71 4.65
C GLU A 12 -4.75 -20.66 3.45
N ALA A 13 -4.98 -21.96 3.69
CA ALA A 13 -5.11 -22.94 2.62
C ALA A 13 -6.26 -22.62 1.65
N ALA A 14 -7.40 -22.18 2.17
CA ALA A 14 -8.54 -21.76 1.36
C ALA A 14 -8.22 -20.52 0.50
N MET A 15 -7.55 -19.51 1.06
CA MET A 15 -7.12 -18.31 0.34
C MET A 15 -6.16 -18.65 -0.80
N ILE A 16 -5.13 -19.46 -0.52
CA ILE A 16 -4.14 -19.89 -1.53
C ILE A 16 -4.83 -20.67 -2.66
N LYS A 17 -5.74 -21.60 -2.32
CA LYS A 17 -6.51 -22.35 -3.32
C LYS A 17 -7.35 -21.40 -4.18
N GLY A 18 -8.03 -20.43 -3.57
CA GLY A 18 -8.80 -19.41 -4.28
C GLY A 18 -7.95 -18.62 -5.28
N TYR A 19 -6.79 -18.11 -4.88
CA TYR A 19 -5.90 -17.36 -5.78
C TYR A 19 -5.36 -18.21 -6.93
N ARG A 20 -5.09 -19.50 -6.70
CA ARG A 20 -4.63 -20.43 -7.74
C ARG A 20 -5.71 -20.74 -8.77
N GLN A 21 -6.98 -20.69 -8.38
CA GLN A 21 -8.13 -20.97 -9.26
C GLN A 21 -8.60 -19.75 -10.05
N MET A 22 -8.17 -18.54 -9.68
CA MET A 22 -8.52 -17.33 -10.43
C MET A 22 -7.96 -17.37 -11.86
N SER A 23 -8.77 -16.96 -12.83
CA SER A 23 -8.27 -16.63 -14.17
C SER A 23 -7.32 -15.43 -14.12
N SER A 24 -6.50 -15.25 -15.15
CA SER A 24 -5.58 -14.10 -15.25
C SER A 24 -6.31 -12.75 -15.12
N ALA A 25 -7.51 -12.63 -15.71
CA ALA A 25 -8.32 -11.42 -15.62
C ALA A 25 -8.86 -11.17 -14.20
N GLN A 26 -9.32 -12.22 -13.51
CA GLN A 26 -9.78 -12.11 -12.12
C GLN A 26 -8.64 -11.72 -11.18
N ARG A 27 -7.46 -12.32 -11.37
CA ARG A 27 -6.26 -12.00 -10.59
C ARG A 27 -5.83 -10.55 -10.80
N LEU A 28 -5.82 -10.07 -12.04
CA LEU A 28 -5.48 -8.68 -12.35
C LEU A 28 -6.49 -7.70 -11.73
N LYS A 29 -7.80 -7.99 -11.84
CA LYS A 29 -8.85 -7.20 -11.18
C LYS A 29 -8.66 -7.13 -9.66
N MET A 30 -8.29 -8.25 -9.04
CA MET A 30 -8.01 -8.30 -7.60
C MET A 30 -6.78 -7.44 -7.25
N ALA A 31 -5.69 -7.55 -8.03
CA ALA A 31 -4.48 -6.76 -7.82
C ALA A 31 -4.75 -5.24 -7.89
N PHE A 32 -5.56 -4.78 -8.85
CA PHE A 32 -5.96 -3.37 -8.92
C PHE A 32 -6.76 -2.95 -7.67
N LYS A 33 -7.76 -3.74 -7.27
CA LYS A 33 -8.56 -3.43 -6.09
C LYS A 33 -7.72 -3.37 -4.80
N MET A 34 -6.80 -4.31 -4.63
CA MET A 34 -5.87 -4.31 -3.49
C MET A 34 -4.96 -3.08 -3.52
N SER A 35 -4.47 -2.71 -4.71
CA SER A 35 -3.61 -1.53 -4.88
C SER A 35 -4.33 -0.22 -4.51
N GLU A 36 -5.59 -0.07 -4.94
CA GLU A 36 -6.44 1.07 -4.55
C GLU A 36 -6.69 1.09 -3.04
N THR A 37 -7.03 -0.06 -2.46
CA THR A 37 -7.30 -0.18 -1.02
C THR A 37 -6.09 0.25 -0.18
N ILE A 38 -4.89 -0.21 -0.54
CA ILE A 38 -3.65 0.16 0.17
C ILE A 38 -3.37 1.66 0.03
N ARG A 39 -3.61 2.26 -1.14
CA ARG A 39 -3.44 3.71 -1.35
C ARG A 39 -4.38 4.52 -0.45
N THR A 40 -5.65 4.13 -0.35
CA THR A 40 -6.62 4.78 0.54
C THR A 40 -6.21 4.66 2.00
N LEU A 41 -5.77 3.48 2.44
CA LEU A 41 -5.29 3.27 3.81
C LEU A 41 -4.04 4.11 4.11
N ALA A 42 -3.10 4.18 3.17
CA ALA A 42 -1.90 5.01 3.30
C ALA A 42 -2.25 6.50 3.41
N GLN A 43 -3.15 7.01 2.56
CA GLN A 43 -3.63 8.39 2.62
C GLN A 43 -4.29 8.71 3.96
N ALA A 44 -5.18 7.85 4.45
CA ALA A 44 -5.80 8.02 5.76
C ALA A 44 -4.75 8.05 6.88
N GLY A 45 -3.74 7.18 6.80
CA GLY A 45 -2.62 7.18 7.75
C GLY A 45 -1.79 8.47 7.71
N ILE A 46 -1.53 9.01 6.51
CA ILE A 46 -0.83 10.30 6.33
C ILE A 46 -1.64 11.43 6.97
N LEU A 47 -2.93 11.56 6.62
CA LEU A 47 -3.79 12.61 7.14
C LEU A 47 -3.98 12.53 8.66
N LYS A 48 -3.93 11.32 9.23
CA LYS A 48 -3.94 11.13 10.69
C LYS A 48 -2.68 11.68 11.37
N ARG A 49 -1.51 11.56 10.74
CA ARG A 49 -0.23 12.05 11.29
C ARG A 49 0.02 13.52 10.99
N HIS A 50 -0.44 13.98 9.83
CA HIS A 50 -0.23 15.32 9.30
C HIS A 50 -1.60 15.95 8.96
N PRO A 51 -2.40 16.31 9.98
CA PRO A 51 -3.71 16.92 9.75
C PRO A 51 -3.58 18.29 9.07
N GLY A 52 -4.43 18.55 8.06
CA GLY A 52 -4.52 19.87 7.41
C GLY A 52 -3.48 20.16 6.33
N ILE A 53 -2.65 19.18 5.94
CA ILE A 53 -1.75 19.34 4.79
C ILE A 53 -2.51 19.56 3.49
N SER A 54 -1.86 20.21 2.52
CA SER A 54 -2.43 20.39 1.19
C SER A 54 -2.51 19.07 0.42
N ASP A 55 -3.38 19.01 -0.59
CA ASP A 55 -3.48 17.85 -1.49
C ASP A 55 -2.15 17.57 -2.21
N GLU A 56 -1.37 18.62 -2.49
CA GLU A 56 -0.05 18.48 -3.10
C GLU A 56 0.92 17.75 -2.17
N GLU A 57 0.98 18.16 -0.91
CA GLU A 57 1.84 17.52 0.09
C GLU A 57 1.37 16.08 0.36
N LEU A 58 0.06 15.84 0.45
CA LEU A 58 -0.50 14.50 0.57
C LEU A 58 -0.06 13.59 -0.59
N ARG A 59 -0.09 14.11 -1.82
CA ARG A 59 0.36 13.37 -3.03
C ARG A 59 1.85 13.06 -2.97
N LYS A 60 2.69 14.01 -2.52
CA LYS A 60 4.14 13.83 -2.40
C LYS A 60 4.51 12.80 -1.32
N ARG A 61 3.90 12.90 -0.14
CA ARG A 61 4.03 11.91 0.95
C ARG A 61 3.57 10.51 0.54
N LEU A 62 2.42 10.41 -0.12
CA LEU A 62 1.96 9.12 -0.69
C LEU A 62 2.94 8.58 -1.73
N GLY A 63 3.46 9.45 -2.61
CA GLY A 63 4.48 9.10 -3.59
C GLY A 63 5.76 8.55 -2.95
N ALA A 64 6.20 9.16 -1.84
CA ALA A 64 7.35 8.68 -1.07
C ALA A 64 7.16 7.27 -0.52
N ILE A 65 5.97 6.96 0.02
CA ILE A 65 5.63 5.62 0.51
C ILE A 65 5.63 4.59 -0.63
N LEU A 66 5.04 4.93 -1.78
CA LEU A 66 4.80 3.96 -2.86
C LEU A 66 6.01 3.73 -3.77
N LEU A 67 6.80 4.78 -4.02
CA LEU A 67 7.93 4.73 -4.95
C LEU A 67 9.27 4.51 -4.24
N GLY A 68 9.31 4.75 -2.93
CA GLY A 68 10.55 4.87 -2.19
C GLY A 68 11.27 6.20 -2.47
N ARG A 69 12.32 6.47 -1.67
CA ARG A 69 13.04 7.75 -1.66
C ARG A 69 13.57 8.17 -3.02
N GLU A 70 14.32 7.29 -3.69
CA GLU A 70 15.02 7.63 -4.93
C GLU A 70 14.05 8.12 -6.02
N LEU A 71 12.97 7.37 -6.25
CA LEU A 71 11.96 7.72 -7.25
C LEU A 71 11.08 8.89 -6.79
N SER A 72 10.83 9.05 -5.49
CA SER A 72 10.12 10.22 -4.97
C SER A 72 10.87 11.52 -5.27
N ILE A 73 12.20 11.52 -5.10
CA ILE A 73 13.02 12.69 -5.44
C ILE A 73 12.94 12.97 -6.94
N LYS A 74 13.10 11.93 -7.79
CA LYS A 74 13.11 12.09 -9.24
C LYS A 74 11.76 12.54 -9.82
N VAL A 75 10.65 11.98 -9.31
CA VAL A 75 9.32 12.17 -9.89
C VAL A 75 8.56 13.31 -9.22
N ASN A 76 8.72 13.47 -7.90
CA ASN A 76 7.95 14.44 -7.11
C ASN A 76 8.79 15.61 -6.60
N GLY A 77 10.12 15.57 -6.76
CA GLY A 77 11.02 16.55 -6.13
C GLY A 77 10.98 16.49 -4.61
N TRP A 78 10.60 15.35 -4.02
CA TRP A 78 10.33 15.21 -2.59
C TRP A 78 11.30 14.20 -1.95
N ASP A 79 12.11 14.65 -1.00
CA ASP A 79 13.02 13.81 -0.21
C ASP A 79 12.38 13.46 1.14
N PRO A 80 11.77 12.27 1.30
CA PRO A 80 11.07 11.91 2.53
C PRO A 80 11.95 11.83 3.78
N GLU A 81 13.28 11.79 3.65
CA GLU A 81 14.17 11.89 4.83
C GLU A 81 14.35 13.33 5.32
N LYS A 82 14.10 14.32 4.46
CA LYS A 82 14.16 15.75 4.81
C LYS A 82 12.77 16.32 5.12
N GLU A 83 11.77 15.93 4.33
CA GLU A 83 10.42 16.50 4.34
C GLU A 83 9.39 15.57 5.01
N GLY A 84 9.75 14.30 5.20
CA GLY A 84 8.96 13.27 5.85
C GLY A 84 8.17 12.36 4.91
N TYR A 85 7.80 11.19 5.45
CA TYR A 85 6.86 10.24 4.84
C TYR A 85 5.39 10.58 5.13
#